data_AF-A0A930IWB3-F1
#
_entry.id   AF-A0A930IWB3-F1
#
_cell.length_a   1.000
_cell.length_b   1.000
_cell.length_c   1.000
_cell.angle_alpha   90.00
_cell.angle_beta   90.00
_cell.angle_gamma   90.00
#
_symmetry.space_group_name_H-M   'P 1'
#
loop_
_entity.id
_entity.type
_entity.pdbx_description
1 polymer ?
#
loop_
_entity_poly.entity_id
_entity_poly.type
_entity_poly.pdbx_seq_one_letter_code
_entity_poly.pdbx_strand_id
1 'polypeptide(L)'
;MKKLSILFFLSVVMIMAACSDDDTFTTSRSNLLSFSTDTLRLDTTFSNVPTSTKIFWVYNKSGDGLRLTNVRLAQGNQTGFRVNVDGVELSAANGYQVRDLEVRNKDSIQVFVEMTSPFNNAATPQEVVDNLLFTLESGVQQKVNLRVYSWDAELVKGRKITSNTTLTSTKPLVFQDTLKVEAGATLTIPAGTTVYFSQKAALDVYGTLRCEGTADNPVTLRGDRLDKMFKYLPYDRVSGQWQGVRFHKDSYDNVLTHTDIHSTYNGILCDSAMTSRTKLTIANSTVHNCQGYGLQAINSKVVAYNSQFSNTLMDCAAFVGGEVILTHCTFAQFYPFDSNRGAALSFGNHIGDKDYPLQTFHMVNSLVTGYADDVLMANNKEGVTANYHFYNCILRTPKPKETALLSNFTDVIWENSKDYPDGGSKQFLLVDGDKQKYDFHLKKAEKGEKYPAINAGLALGDTRFATDHDGKQRDSKPDIGCYELIAN
;
A
#
# COMPACT_ATOMS: atom_id res chain seq x y z
N MET A 1 44.64 -48.55 37.61
CA MET A 1 45.16 -48.36 36.23
C MET A 1 44.40 -49.19 35.19
N LYS A 2 44.21 -50.51 35.34
CA LYS A 2 43.49 -51.34 34.33
C LYS A 2 42.07 -50.90 33.96
N LYS A 3 41.24 -50.44 34.92
CA LYS A 3 39.86 -49.96 34.63
C LYS A 3 39.82 -48.61 33.88
N LEU A 4 40.81 -47.74 34.11
CA LEU A 4 40.90 -46.43 33.44
C LEU A 4 41.40 -46.59 32.00
N SER A 5 42.33 -47.52 31.75
CA SER A 5 42.76 -47.88 30.40
C SER A 5 41.65 -48.54 29.57
N ILE A 6 40.77 -49.33 30.19
CA ILE A 6 39.60 -49.92 29.52
C ILE A 6 38.57 -48.85 29.16
N LEU A 7 38.27 -47.90 30.07
CA LEU A 7 37.35 -46.79 29.77
C LEU A 7 37.90 -45.89 28.64
N PHE A 8 39.20 -45.61 28.66
CA PHE A 8 39.86 -44.85 27.59
C PHE A 8 39.78 -45.57 26.25
N PHE A 9 40.07 -46.89 26.23
CA PHE A 9 39.98 -47.68 25.00
C PHE A 9 38.54 -47.79 24.47
N LEU A 10 37.54 -47.94 25.35
CA LEU A 10 36.13 -47.96 24.96
C LEU A 10 35.67 -46.59 24.42
N SER A 11 36.17 -45.49 24.99
CA SER A 11 35.88 -44.13 24.49
C SER A 11 36.51 -43.87 23.12
N VAL A 12 37.72 -44.36 22.87
CA VAL A 12 38.38 -44.27 21.56
C VAL A 12 37.65 -45.10 20.50
N VAL A 13 37.16 -46.29 20.85
CA VAL A 13 36.34 -47.12 19.94
C VAL A 13 34.98 -46.47 19.64
N MET A 14 34.33 -45.84 20.62
CA MET A 14 33.07 -45.11 20.39
C MET A 14 33.26 -43.83 19.57
N ILE A 15 34.42 -43.15 19.67
CA ILE A 15 34.76 -42.01 18.82
C ILE A 15 35.04 -42.45 17.38
N MET A 16 35.62 -43.65 17.16
CA MET A 16 35.83 -44.19 15.81
C MET A 16 34.56 -44.81 15.18
N ALA A 17 33.54 -45.16 15.97
CA ALA A 17 32.24 -45.62 15.48
C ALA A 17 31.24 -44.47 15.21
N ALA A 18 31.55 -43.23 15.62
CA ALA A 18 30.71 -42.06 15.38
C ALA A 18 30.93 -41.43 13.99
N CYS A 19 31.77 -42.04 13.14
CA CYS A 19 32.06 -41.61 11.77
C CYS A 19 32.05 -42.81 10.81
N SER A 20 30.94 -43.56 10.74
CA SER A 20 30.65 -44.33 9.53
C SER A 20 29.72 -43.50 8.64
N ASP A 21 30.22 -43.15 7.46
CA ASP A 21 29.48 -42.50 6.36
C ASP A 21 28.62 -43.59 5.66
N ASP A 22 27.82 -44.33 6.44
CA ASP A 22 27.00 -45.47 5.99
C ASP A 22 25.73 -45.03 5.25
N ASP A 23 25.74 -43.84 4.65
CA ASP A 23 24.65 -43.42 3.77
C ASP A 23 24.80 -44.18 2.45
N THR A 24 24.03 -45.24 2.29
CA THR A 24 23.82 -45.88 1.00
C THR A 24 23.08 -44.92 0.06
N PHE A 25 23.28 -45.08 -1.25
CA PHE A 25 22.51 -44.37 -2.26
C PHE A 25 21.74 -45.39 -3.08
N THR A 26 20.41 -45.23 -3.12
CA THR A 26 19.52 -46.19 -3.77
C THR A 26 19.18 -45.77 -5.20
N THR A 27 19.04 -46.77 -6.07
CA THR A 27 18.47 -46.63 -7.41
C THR A 27 17.03 -47.15 -7.48
N SER A 28 16.39 -47.40 -6.33
CA SER A 28 14.99 -47.81 -6.29
C SER A 28 14.08 -46.72 -6.85
N ARG A 29 13.17 -47.10 -7.76
CA ARG A 29 12.19 -46.18 -8.35
C ARG A 29 11.06 -45.80 -7.40
N SER A 30 10.94 -46.48 -6.25
CA SER A 30 9.97 -46.14 -5.19
C SER A 30 10.46 -45.03 -4.26
N ASN A 31 11.77 -44.78 -4.23
CA ASN A 31 12.38 -43.77 -3.37
C ASN A 31 12.39 -42.44 -4.12
N LEU A 32 11.60 -41.49 -3.62
CA LEU A 32 11.33 -40.22 -4.29
C LEU A 32 11.67 -39.03 -3.39
N LEU A 33 11.93 -37.89 -4.02
CA LEU A 33 12.02 -36.60 -3.34
C LEU A 33 10.63 -36.14 -2.92
N SER A 34 10.58 -35.40 -1.80
CA SER A 34 9.39 -34.70 -1.33
C SER A 34 9.62 -33.19 -1.47
N PHE A 35 8.70 -32.47 -2.12
CA PHE A 35 8.84 -31.03 -2.33
C PHE A 35 7.95 -30.26 -1.35
N SER A 36 8.40 -29.10 -0.87
CA SER A 36 7.54 -28.20 -0.08
C SER A 36 6.43 -27.56 -0.91
N THR A 37 6.50 -27.64 -2.24
CA THR A 37 5.48 -27.17 -3.18
C THR A 37 5.54 -27.95 -4.49
N ASP A 38 4.39 -28.13 -5.14
CA ASP A 38 4.26 -28.69 -6.50
C ASP A 38 4.31 -27.61 -7.59
N THR A 39 3.95 -26.37 -7.22
CA THR A 39 3.90 -25.19 -8.07
C THR A 39 4.41 -23.97 -7.31
N LEU A 40 5.59 -23.49 -7.69
CA LEU A 40 6.12 -22.23 -7.21
C LEU A 40 5.55 -21.06 -8.04
N ARG A 41 4.68 -20.27 -7.41
CA ARG A 41 4.11 -19.06 -8.01
C ARG A 41 4.93 -17.84 -7.59
N LEU A 42 5.54 -17.18 -8.56
CA LEU A 42 6.03 -15.82 -8.43
C LEU A 42 4.85 -14.85 -8.60
N ASP A 43 4.94 -13.68 -7.98
CA ASP A 43 3.92 -12.64 -8.10
C ASP A 43 4.03 -11.94 -9.47
N THR A 44 2.96 -11.25 -9.91
CA THR A 44 2.97 -10.48 -11.17
C THR A 44 4.10 -9.45 -11.17
N THR A 45 4.79 -9.31 -12.29
CA THR A 45 5.86 -8.31 -12.47
C THR A 45 5.73 -7.59 -13.80
N PHE A 46 6.32 -6.40 -13.90
CA PHE A 46 6.50 -5.75 -15.18
C PHE A 46 7.63 -6.41 -15.98
N SER A 47 7.49 -6.45 -17.30
CA SER A 47 8.54 -6.95 -18.19
C SER A 47 9.86 -6.19 -18.00
N ASN A 48 10.99 -6.91 -18.02
CA ASN A 48 12.33 -6.42 -17.68
C ASN A 48 12.52 -5.92 -16.23
N VAL A 49 11.55 -6.15 -15.34
CA VAL A 49 11.72 -5.91 -13.90
C VAL A 49 11.90 -7.27 -13.20
N PRO A 50 12.97 -7.47 -12.40
CA PRO A 50 13.17 -8.71 -11.68
C PRO A 50 12.10 -8.91 -10.60
N THR A 51 11.60 -10.14 -10.47
CA THR A 51 10.73 -10.53 -9.35
C THR A 51 11.52 -10.56 -8.04
N SER A 52 10.80 -10.55 -6.91
CA SER A 52 11.39 -11.04 -5.67
C SER A 52 11.77 -12.52 -5.79
N THR A 53 12.86 -12.92 -5.13
CA THR A 53 13.29 -14.32 -5.07
C THR A 53 12.33 -15.11 -4.18
N LYS A 54 11.82 -16.24 -4.67
CA LYS A 54 11.09 -17.22 -3.86
C LYS A 54 11.97 -18.43 -3.57
N ILE A 55 11.72 -19.06 -2.44
CA ILE A 55 12.48 -20.20 -1.95
C ILE A 55 11.53 -21.35 -1.72
N PHE A 56 11.98 -22.56 -2.07
CA PHE A 56 11.32 -23.79 -1.64
C PHE A 56 12.35 -24.87 -1.30
N TRP A 57 11.90 -25.89 -0.59
CA TRP A 57 12.73 -26.97 -0.10
C TRP A 57 12.43 -28.28 -0.82
N VAL A 58 13.48 -29.06 -1.03
CA VAL A 58 13.39 -30.42 -1.54
C VAL A 58 13.97 -31.34 -0.48
N TYR A 59 13.17 -32.27 0.00
CA TYR A 59 13.51 -33.17 1.10
C TYR A 59 13.71 -34.59 0.58
N ASN A 60 14.67 -35.29 1.16
CA ASN A 60 14.73 -36.74 1.06
C ASN A 60 14.15 -37.38 2.32
N LYS A 61 12.91 -37.89 2.19
CA LYS A 61 12.21 -38.63 3.26
C LYS A 61 12.06 -40.12 2.89
N SER A 62 12.85 -40.60 1.93
CA SER A 62 12.67 -41.91 1.33
C SER A 62 13.22 -43.07 2.17
N GLY A 63 14.04 -42.77 3.18
CA GLY A 63 14.67 -43.75 4.05
C GLY A 63 16.09 -44.15 3.64
N ASP A 64 16.59 -43.66 2.50
CA ASP A 64 17.93 -43.95 1.96
C ASP A 64 18.46 -42.73 1.19
N GLY A 65 19.76 -42.64 0.92
CA GLY A 65 20.36 -41.54 0.15
C GLY A 65 19.87 -41.52 -1.30
N LEU A 66 19.69 -40.32 -1.87
CA LEU A 66 19.26 -40.14 -3.26
C LEU A 66 20.28 -39.32 -4.05
N ARG A 67 20.62 -39.80 -5.24
CA ARG A 67 21.42 -39.08 -6.24
C ARG A 67 20.54 -38.55 -7.35
N LEU A 68 20.76 -37.29 -7.70
CA LEU A 68 20.16 -36.64 -8.86
C LEU A 68 21.20 -36.59 -9.97
N THR A 69 20.92 -37.24 -11.09
CA THR A 69 21.72 -37.10 -12.33
C THR A 69 21.73 -35.66 -12.81
N ASN A 70 20.59 -34.97 -12.71
CA ASN A 70 20.53 -33.52 -12.88
C ASN A 70 19.32 -32.87 -12.21
N VAL A 71 19.46 -31.57 -11.95
CA VAL A 71 18.35 -30.63 -11.80
C VAL A 71 18.50 -29.56 -12.87
N ARG A 72 17.45 -29.35 -13.68
CA ARG A 72 17.50 -28.44 -14.83
C ARG A 72 16.18 -27.74 -15.11
N LEU A 73 16.24 -26.58 -15.74
CA LEU A 73 15.06 -25.96 -16.34
C LEU A 73 14.64 -26.73 -17.60
N ALA A 74 13.34 -26.97 -17.77
CA ALA A 74 12.82 -27.74 -18.91
C ALA A 74 13.04 -26.99 -20.23
N GLN A 75 12.86 -25.66 -20.23
CA GLN A 75 13.09 -24.78 -21.38
C GLN A 75 14.47 -24.09 -21.35
N GLY A 76 15.36 -24.46 -20.42
CA GLY A 76 16.57 -23.67 -20.16
C GLY A 76 16.20 -22.25 -19.70
N ASN A 77 17.02 -21.24 -20.04
CA ASN A 77 16.74 -19.83 -19.73
C ASN A 77 16.05 -19.08 -20.88
N GLN A 78 15.16 -19.73 -21.64
CA GLN A 78 14.43 -19.06 -22.73
C GLN A 78 13.30 -18.15 -22.22
N THR A 79 12.79 -18.41 -21.03
CA THR A 79 11.64 -17.72 -20.42
C THR A 79 12.06 -16.65 -19.41
N GLY A 80 13.34 -16.60 -19.01
CA GLY A 80 13.89 -15.60 -18.09
C GLY A 80 13.90 -16.03 -16.61
N PHE A 81 13.61 -17.29 -16.28
CA PHE A 81 13.80 -17.83 -14.93
C PHE A 81 15.29 -17.99 -14.62
N ARG A 82 15.70 -17.49 -13.45
CA ARG A 82 17.02 -17.73 -12.86
C ARG A 82 16.83 -18.57 -11.61
N VAL A 83 17.53 -19.69 -11.55
CA VAL A 83 17.38 -20.68 -10.49
C VAL A 83 18.74 -20.99 -9.89
N ASN A 84 18.81 -21.04 -8.57
CA ASN A 84 19.94 -21.58 -7.84
C ASN A 84 19.48 -22.82 -7.06
N VAL A 85 20.20 -23.92 -7.22
CA VAL A 85 19.93 -25.20 -6.55
C VAL A 85 21.13 -25.50 -5.66
N ASP A 86 20.91 -25.45 -4.35
CA ASP A 86 21.92 -25.77 -3.34
C ASP A 86 23.26 -25.04 -3.51
N GLY A 87 23.20 -23.74 -3.80
CA GLY A 87 24.37 -22.90 -4.03
C GLY A 87 24.84 -22.85 -5.49
N VAL A 88 24.35 -23.73 -6.37
CA VAL A 88 24.73 -23.76 -7.79
C VAL A 88 23.69 -23.04 -8.65
N GLU A 89 24.08 -21.93 -9.27
CA GLU A 89 23.24 -21.22 -10.24
C GLU A 89 23.12 -22.00 -11.56
N LEU A 90 21.89 -22.18 -12.05
CA LEU A 90 21.60 -22.75 -13.37
C LEU A 90 21.85 -21.68 -14.43
N SER A 91 23.05 -21.64 -14.99
CA SER A 91 23.51 -20.59 -15.91
C SER A 91 23.96 -21.16 -17.26
N ALA A 92 24.27 -20.29 -18.21
CA ALA A 92 24.85 -20.73 -19.49
C ALA A 92 26.14 -21.54 -19.30
N ALA A 93 26.93 -21.23 -18.26
CA ALA A 93 28.21 -21.88 -17.99
C ALA A 93 28.09 -23.37 -17.63
N ASN A 94 26.96 -23.80 -17.06
CA ASN A 94 26.69 -25.21 -16.75
C ASN A 94 25.56 -25.81 -17.60
N GLY A 95 25.13 -25.12 -18.66
CA GLY A 95 24.04 -25.57 -19.52
C GLY A 95 22.67 -25.56 -18.84
N TYR A 96 22.46 -24.64 -17.90
CA TYR A 96 21.22 -24.47 -17.12
C TYR A 96 20.83 -25.71 -16.30
N GLN A 97 21.85 -26.40 -15.77
CA GLN A 97 21.67 -27.59 -14.94
C GLN A 97 22.78 -27.73 -13.89
N VAL A 98 22.43 -28.34 -12.76
CA VAL A 98 23.39 -28.94 -11.82
C VAL A 98 23.33 -30.45 -12.00
N ARG A 99 24.48 -31.13 -11.85
CA ARG A 99 24.60 -32.58 -12.03
C ARG A 99 25.15 -33.20 -10.76
N ASP A 100 24.93 -34.50 -10.62
CA ASP A 100 25.51 -35.35 -9.58
C ASP A 100 25.29 -34.80 -8.16
N LEU A 101 24.07 -34.30 -7.91
CA LEU A 101 23.66 -33.76 -6.63
C LEU A 101 23.21 -34.89 -5.70
N GLU A 102 23.76 -34.92 -4.49
CA GLU A 102 23.42 -35.91 -3.46
C GLU A 102 22.51 -35.29 -2.41
N VAL A 103 21.42 -35.97 -2.07
CA VAL A 103 20.55 -35.60 -0.94
C VAL A 103 20.49 -36.81 -0.02
N ARG A 104 21.21 -36.73 1.10
CA ARG A 104 21.28 -37.81 2.11
C ARG A 104 19.92 -38.09 2.74
N ASN A 105 19.78 -39.26 3.35
CA ASN A 105 18.53 -39.62 4.02
C ASN A 105 18.21 -38.60 5.13
N LYS A 106 16.97 -38.12 5.18
CA LYS A 106 16.49 -37.08 6.11
C LYS A 106 17.11 -35.70 5.90
N ASP A 107 17.88 -35.52 4.84
CA ASP A 107 18.46 -34.24 4.46
C ASP A 107 17.55 -33.47 3.48
N SER A 108 17.93 -32.23 3.19
CA SER A 108 17.21 -31.35 2.28
C SER A 108 18.13 -30.37 1.57
N ILE A 109 17.76 -30.04 0.34
CA ILE A 109 18.38 -28.97 -0.43
C ILE A 109 17.42 -27.79 -0.58
N GLN A 110 17.99 -26.60 -0.75
CA GLN A 110 17.25 -25.36 -0.94
C GLN A 110 17.31 -24.92 -2.39
N VAL A 111 16.18 -24.43 -2.91
CA VAL A 111 16.08 -23.89 -4.28
C VAL A 111 15.58 -22.45 -4.23
N PHE A 112 16.34 -21.56 -4.85
CA PHE A 112 15.99 -20.15 -5.05
C PHE A 112 15.55 -19.94 -6.49
N VAL A 113 14.45 -19.22 -6.68
CA VAL A 113 13.91 -18.91 -8.00
C VAL A 113 13.54 -17.44 -8.06
N GLU A 114 14.03 -16.77 -9.10
CA GLU A 114 13.59 -15.44 -9.49
C GLU A 114 13.41 -15.39 -11.01
N MET A 115 12.82 -14.32 -11.51
CA MET A 115 12.58 -14.16 -12.93
C MET A 115 12.76 -12.72 -13.39
N THR A 116 13.25 -12.54 -14.61
CA THR A 116 13.12 -11.29 -15.35
C THR A 116 12.60 -11.62 -16.74
N SER A 117 11.30 -11.40 -16.96
CA SER A 117 10.68 -11.75 -18.23
C SER A 117 11.11 -10.80 -19.34
N PRO A 118 11.35 -11.29 -20.56
CA PRO A 118 11.44 -10.42 -21.73
C PRO A 118 10.09 -9.75 -22.03
N PHE A 119 10.09 -8.75 -22.92
CA PHE A 119 8.84 -8.18 -23.42
C PHE A 119 8.01 -9.22 -24.16
N ASN A 120 6.71 -9.22 -23.91
CA ASN A 120 5.75 -10.12 -24.54
C ASN A 120 4.82 -9.40 -25.54
N ASN A 121 4.86 -8.07 -25.60
CA ASN A 121 4.06 -7.18 -26.45
C ASN A 121 2.54 -7.30 -26.28
N ALA A 122 2.05 -7.96 -25.24
CA ALA A 122 0.64 -8.02 -24.92
C ALA A 122 0.19 -6.79 -24.12
N ALA A 123 -1.05 -6.37 -24.34
CA ALA A 123 -1.67 -5.28 -23.59
C ALA A 123 -2.03 -5.67 -22.15
N THR A 124 -2.28 -6.96 -21.92
CA THR A 124 -2.67 -7.54 -20.63
C THR A 124 -1.58 -8.44 -20.07
N PRO A 125 -1.54 -8.66 -18.74
CA PRO A 125 -0.58 -9.59 -18.14
C PRO A 125 -0.67 -11.00 -18.75
N GLN A 126 0.49 -11.59 -19.07
CA GLN A 126 0.61 -12.92 -19.66
C GLN A 126 1.21 -13.92 -18.67
N GLU A 127 0.66 -15.13 -18.60
CA GLU A 127 1.24 -16.20 -17.79
C GLU A 127 2.51 -16.72 -18.49
N VAL A 128 3.62 -16.77 -17.74
CA VAL A 128 4.87 -17.40 -18.19
C VAL A 128 5.17 -18.57 -17.28
N VAL A 129 5.46 -19.73 -17.88
CA VAL A 129 5.63 -21.00 -17.18
C VAL A 129 6.91 -21.72 -17.57
N ASP A 130 7.50 -22.43 -16.62
CA ASP A 130 8.52 -23.44 -16.88
C ASP A 130 8.43 -24.59 -15.86
N ASN A 131 9.17 -25.68 -16.08
CA ASN A 131 9.30 -26.75 -15.10
C ASN A 131 10.76 -26.87 -14.66
N LEU A 132 10.99 -26.91 -13.36
CA LEU A 132 12.26 -27.36 -12.80
C LEU A 132 12.21 -28.87 -12.64
N LEU A 133 13.01 -29.58 -13.42
CA LEU A 133 13.02 -31.04 -13.51
C LEU A 133 14.12 -31.60 -12.62
N PHE A 134 13.78 -32.60 -11.80
CA PHE A 134 14.68 -33.32 -10.91
C PHE A 134 14.76 -34.77 -11.41
N THR A 135 15.90 -35.17 -11.97
CA THR A 135 16.09 -36.52 -12.51
C THR A 135 16.95 -37.33 -11.55
N LEU A 136 16.37 -38.35 -10.93
CA LEU A 136 17.08 -39.28 -10.05
C LEU A 136 17.93 -40.27 -10.84
N GLU A 137 18.97 -40.81 -10.21
CA GLU A 137 19.80 -41.90 -10.77
C GLU A 137 18.98 -43.17 -11.07
N SER A 138 17.85 -43.37 -10.37
CA SER A 138 16.85 -44.41 -10.67
C SER A 138 16.12 -44.21 -12.01
N GLY A 139 16.35 -43.09 -12.69
CA GLY A 139 15.66 -42.68 -13.93
C GLY A 139 14.27 -42.10 -13.72
N VAL A 140 13.80 -41.96 -12.47
CA VAL A 140 12.54 -41.27 -12.18
C VAL A 140 12.76 -39.76 -12.27
N GLN A 141 11.87 -39.07 -12.97
CA GLN A 141 11.88 -37.62 -13.08
C GLN A 141 10.67 -37.03 -12.33
N GLN A 142 10.94 -36.11 -11.42
CA GLN A 142 9.95 -35.30 -10.73
C GLN A 142 10.07 -33.85 -11.19
N LYS A 143 9.04 -33.04 -10.95
CA LYS A 143 9.05 -31.64 -11.37
C LYS A 143 8.38 -30.72 -10.37
N VAL A 144 8.83 -29.48 -10.35
CA VAL A 144 8.13 -28.34 -9.74
C VAL A 144 7.77 -27.35 -10.85
N ASN A 145 6.51 -26.96 -10.92
CA ASN A 145 6.02 -26.01 -11.93
C ASN A 145 6.36 -24.58 -11.46
N LEU A 146 7.01 -23.80 -12.31
CA LEU A 146 7.29 -22.38 -12.07
C LEU A 146 6.28 -21.55 -12.84
N ARG A 147 5.63 -20.57 -12.18
CA ARG A 147 4.62 -19.71 -12.81
C ARG A 147 4.78 -18.26 -12.39
N VAL A 148 4.61 -17.34 -13.33
CA VAL A 148 4.55 -15.90 -13.08
C VAL A 148 3.57 -15.25 -14.06
N TYR A 149 3.08 -14.05 -13.73
CA TYR A 149 2.45 -13.17 -14.73
C TYR A 149 3.39 -12.01 -15.07
N SER A 150 3.56 -11.75 -16.36
CA SER A 150 4.42 -10.70 -16.91
C SER A 150 3.57 -9.66 -17.63
N TRP A 151 3.73 -8.38 -17.30
CA TRP A 151 3.00 -7.28 -17.92
C TRP A 151 3.96 -6.28 -18.55
N ASP A 152 3.84 -6.07 -19.86
CA ASP A 152 4.62 -5.05 -20.55
C ASP A 152 4.24 -3.64 -20.09
N ALA A 153 5.23 -2.86 -19.63
CA ALA A 153 5.05 -1.47 -19.20
C ALA A 153 6.03 -0.53 -19.91
N GLU A 154 5.67 0.75 -19.97
CA GLU A 154 6.57 1.83 -20.35
C GLU A 154 7.31 2.32 -19.09
N LEU A 155 8.60 2.00 -19.02
CA LEU A 155 9.48 2.42 -17.91
C LEU A 155 10.08 3.79 -18.24
N VAL A 156 9.69 4.81 -17.50
CA VAL A 156 10.04 6.21 -17.75
C VAL A 156 11.02 6.72 -16.69
N LYS A 157 12.14 7.28 -17.14
CA LYS A 157 13.16 7.90 -16.28
C LYS A 157 13.17 9.42 -16.49
N GLY A 158 12.85 10.18 -15.45
CA GLY A 158 13.04 11.63 -15.39
C GLY A 158 12.26 12.44 -16.42
N ARG A 159 10.93 12.29 -16.47
CA ARG A 159 10.06 13.03 -17.41
C ARG A 159 9.69 14.40 -16.86
N LYS A 160 9.78 15.41 -17.73
CA LYS A 160 9.31 16.77 -17.47
C LYS A 160 8.14 17.10 -18.39
N ILE A 161 7.10 17.70 -17.83
CA ILE A 161 5.95 18.24 -18.56
C ILE A 161 6.18 19.75 -18.67
N THR A 162 6.55 20.22 -19.86
CA THR A 162 6.93 21.62 -20.14
C THR A 162 5.84 22.41 -20.87
N SER A 163 4.77 21.73 -21.28
CA SER A 163 3.58 22.32 -21.91
C SER A 163 2.35 21.50 -21.51
N ASN A 164 1.16 22.06 -21.73
CA ASN A 164 -0.09 21.34 -21.48
C ASN A 164 -0.08 19.96 -22.15
N THR A 165 -0.23 18.92 -21.34
CA THR A 165 -0.07 17.53 -21.76
C THR A 165 -1.12 16.67 -21.09
N THR A 166 -1.83 15.87 -21.89
CA THR A 166 -2.67 14.79 -21.39
C THR A 166 -1.86 13.50 -21.35
N LEU A 167 -1.78 12.87 -20.18
CA LEU A 167 -1.07 11.63 -19.98
C LEU A 167 -1.87 10.49 -20.60
N THR A 168 -1.40 9.96 -21.73
CA THR A 168 -2.01 8.84 -22.44
C THR A 168 -0.96 7.76 -22.65
N SER A 169 -1.35 6.49 -22.45
CA SER A 169 -0.55 5.34 -22.83
C SER A 169 -1.44 4.12 -23.06
N THR A 170 -1.00 3.22 -23.93
CA THR A 170 -1.62 1.92 -24.19
C THR A 170 -1.06 0.81 -23.30
N LYS A 171 -0.01 1.13 -22.52
CA LYS A 171 0.64 0.24 -21.55
C LYS A 171 0.68 0.94 -20.19
N PRO A 172 0.84 0.19 -19.08
CA PRO A 172 1.15 0.78 -17.78
C PRO A 172 2.34 1.75 -17.88
N LEU A 173 2.18 2.93 -17.28
CA LEU A 173 3.24 3.92 -17.15
C LEU A 173 3.90 3.77 -15.79
N VAL A 174 5.20 3.44 -15.78
CA VAL A 174 6.00 3.27 -14.56
C VAL A 174 7.09 4.32 -14.53
N PHE A 175 6.95 5.31 -13.65
CA PHE A 175 7.95 6.35 -13.42
C PHE A 175 8.98 5.87 -12.41
N GLN A 176 10.21 5.65 -12.90
CA GLN A 176 11.33 5.20 -12.07
C GLN A 176 12.04 6.35 -11.35
N ASP A 177 11.88 7.57 -11.86
CA ASP A 177 12.32 8.82 -11.24
C ASP A 177 11.16 9.83 -11.24
N THR A 178 11.35 10.98 -10.57
CA THR A 178 10.34 12.03 -10.45
C THR A 178 9.75 12.46 -11.80
N LEU A 179 8.40 12.44 -11.86
CA LEU A 179 7.62 13.13 -12.88
C LEU A 179 7.45 14.58 -12.45
N LYS A 180 8.01 15.51 -13.22
CA LYS A 180 7.94 16.94 -12.92
C LYS A 180 6.97 17.66 -13.84
N VAL A 181 6.03 18.41 -13.29
CA VAL A 181 5.20 19.37 -14.03
C VAL A 181 5.82 20.75 -13.87
N GLU A 182 6.44 21.27 -14.91
CA GLU A 182 7.15 22.55 -14.88
C GLU A 182 6.17 23.73 -14.76
N ALA A 183 6.66 24.87 -14.29
CA ALA A 183 5.85 26.07 -14.14
C ALA A 183 5.21 26.48 -15.48
N GLY A 184 3.92 26.83 -15.45
CA GLY A 184 3.15 27.21 -16.63
C GLY A 184 2.62 26.04 -17.47
N ALA A 185 2.99 24.79 -17.15
CA ALA A 185 2.44 23.61 -17.81
C ALA A 185 1.31 22.98 -16.99
N THR A 186 0.34 22.39 -17.69
CA THR A 186 -0.71 21.55 -17.09
C THR A 186 -0.51 20.09 -17.46
N LEU A 187 -0.48 19.21 -16.46
CA LEU A 187 -0.59 17.77 -16.67
C LEU A 187 -2.03 17.33 -16.39
N THR A 188 -2.70 16.76 -17.39
CA THR A 188 -4.02 16.14 -17.24
C THR A 188 -3.87 14.62 -17.22
N ILE A 189 -4.41 13.95 -16.20
CA ILE A 189 -4.48 12.50 -16.08
C ILE A 189 -5.96 12.08 -16.28
N PRO A 190 -6.30 11.43 -17.41
CA PRO A 190 -7.69 11.04 -17.73
C PRO A 190 -8.25 9.97 -16.79
N ALA A 191 -9.58 9.88 -16.73
CA ALA A 191 -10.30 8.81 -16.05
C ALA A 191 -9.79 7.41 -16.39
N GLY A 192 -9.76 6.52 -15.39
CA GLY A 192 -9.33 5.13 -15.52
C GLY A 192 -7.82 4.93 -15.67
N THR A 193 -7.03 6.00 -15.56
CA THR A 193 -5.57 5.90 -15.68
C THR A 193 -4.94 5.50 -14.35
N THR A 194 -4.20 4.39 -14.35
CA THR A 194 -3.29 4.02 -13.25
C THR A 194 -1.86 4.41 -13.60
N VAL A 195 -1.23 5.21 -12.74
CA VAL A 195 0.17 5.62 -12.85
C VAL A 195 0.98 4.97 -11.72
N TYR A 196 2.07 4.31 -12.10
CA TYR A 196 2.94 3.60 -11.18
C TYR A 196 4.23 4.39 -10.93
N PHE A 197 4.68 4.41 -9.68
CA PHE A 197 5.89 5.09 -9.25
C PHE A 197 6.81 4.12 -8.52
N SER A 198 8.10 4.11 -8.87
CA SER A 198 9.11 3.39 -8.08
C SER A 198 9.37 4.10 -6.75
N GLN A 199 10.00 3.40 -5.79
CA GLN A 199 10.20 3.87 -4.40
C GLN A 199 10.72 5.30 -4.22
N LYS A 200 11.62 5.76 -5.10
CA LYS A 200 12.22 7.10 -5.04
C LYS A 200 11.55 8.12 -5.96
N ALA A 201 10.61 7.70 -6.79
CA ALA A 201 9.89 8.57 -7.69
C ALA A 201 8.81 9.37 -6.94
N ALA A 202 8.55 10.58 -7.44
CA ALA A 202 7.58 11.52 -6.93
C ALA A 202 6.80 12.15 -8.09
N LEU A 203 5.68 12.80 -7.78
CA LEU A 203 5.01 13.75 -8.67
C LEU A 203 5.22 15.17 -8.14
N ASP A 204 6.18 15.89 -8.73
CA ASP A 204 6.52 17.26 -8.35
C ASP A 204 5.82 18.26 -9.27
N VAL A 205 4.92 19.07 -8.71
CA VAL A 205 4.07 19.97 -9.47
C VAL A 205 4.44 21.42 -9.17
N TYR A 206 5.09 22.07 -10.15
CA TYR A 206 5.34 23.52 -10.19
C TYR A 206 4.27 24.24 -11.04
N GLY A 207 3.73 23.57 -12.05
CA GLY A 207 2.59 24.01 -12.85
C GLY A 207 1.25 23.60 -12.23
N THR A 208 0.39 22.97 -13.03
CA THR A 208 -0.94 22.51 -12.60
C THR A 208 -1.14 21.02 -12.88
N LEU A 209 -1.72 20.29 -11.93
CA LEU A 209 -2.16 18.91 -12.08
C LEU A 209 -3.69 18.85 -12.13
N ARG A 210 -4.22 18.08 -13.08
CA ARG A 210 -5.64 17.76 -13.19
C ARG A 210 -5.82 16.25 -13.30
N CYS A 211 -6.31 15.61 -12.24
CA CYS A 211 -6.79 14.24 -12.31
C CYS A 211 -8.30 14.27 -12.56
N GLU A 212 -8.73 13.73 -13.70
CA GLU A 212 -10.11 13.82 -14.19
C GLU A 212 -10.78 12.45 -14.13
N GLY A 213 -10.71 11.80 -12.97
CA GLY A 213 -11.39 10.54 -12.70
C GLY A 213 -12.91 10.69 -12.67
N THR A 214 -13.60 9.55 -12.76
CA THR A 214 -15.03 9.43 -12.48
C THR A 214 -15.27 8.34 -11.45
N ALA A 215 -16.49 8.27 -10.88
CA ALA A 215 -16.87 7.21 -9.94
C ALA A 215 -16.60 5.80 -10.51
N ASP A 216 -16.94 5.57 -11.78
CA ASP A 216 -16.73 4.27 -12.44
C ASP A 216 -15.27 4.03 -12.87
N ASN A 217 -14.51 5.11 -13.11
CA ASN A 217 -13.16 5.06 -13.66
C ASN A 217 -12.26 6.06 -12.92
N PRO A 218 -11.86 5.76 -11.67
CA PRO A 218 -10.99 6.64 -10.92
C PRO A 218 -9.60 6.73 -11.54
N VAL A 219 -8.87 7.81 -11.23
CA VAL A 219 -7.43 7.89 -11.46
C VAL A 219 -6.73 7.26 -10.27
N THR A 220 -5.74 6.39 -10.49
CA THR A 220 -4.98 5.75 -9.40
C THR A 220 -3.50 6.10 -9.48
N LEU A 221 -2.93 6.64 -8.39
CA LEU A 221 -1.51 6.95 -8.25
C LEU A 221 -0.90 6.09 -7.14
N ARG A 222 -0.02 5.14 -7.51
CA ARG A 222 0.46 4.09 -6.59
C ARG A 222 1.90 3.65 -6.84
N GLY A 223 2.43 2.86 -5.92
CA GLY A 223 3.72 2.17 -6.08
C GLY A 223 3.71 1.12 -7.21
N ASP A 224 4.86 0.88 -7.81
CA ASP A 224 5.08 -0.07 -8.92
C ASP A 224 5.23 -1.54 -8.50
N ARG A 225 5.37 -1.82 -7.20
CA ARG A 225 5.40 -3.17 -6.64
C ARG A 225 4.02 -3.82 -6.72
N LEU A 226 3.90 -4.81 -7.61
CA LEU A 226 2.68 -5.62 -7.80
C LEU A 226 2.68 -6.91 -6.97
N ASP A 227 3.80 -7.23 -6.33
CA ASP A 227 3.98 -8.42 -5.50
C ASP A 227 3.58 -8.18 -4.04
N LYS A 228 3.90 -9.16 -3.19
CA LYS A 228 3.48 -9.16 -1.79
C LYS A 228 4.66 -9.12 -0.84
N MET A 229 4.55 -8.29 0.20
CA MET A 229 5.49 -8.26 1.32
C MET A 229 5.37 -9.54 2.15
N PHE A 230 4.13 -9.96 2.41
CA PHE A 230 3.79 -11.24 3.04
C PHE A 230 2.66 -11.91 2.27
N LYS A 231 2.45 -13.22 2.47
CA LYS A 231 1.38 -13.98 1.79
C LYS A 231 0.00 -13.29 1.84
N TYR A 232 -0.30 -12.59 2.94
CA TYR A 232 -1.56 -11.89 3.21
C TYR A 232 -1.53 -10.37 2.93
N LEU A 233 -0.36 -9.76 2.71
CA LEU A 233 -0.18 -8.31 2.59
C LEU A 233 0.49 -7.93 1.26
N PRO A 234 -0.27 -7.44 0.26
CA PRO A 234 0.29 -6.92 -0.99
C PRO A 234 1.04 -5.61 -0.74
N TYR A 235 2.13 -5.35 -1.48
CA TYR A 235 2.85 -4.07 -1.40
C TYR A 235 1.96 -2.87 -1.73
N ASP A 236 0.93 -3.10 -2.55
CA ASP A 236 -0.16 -2.16 -2.84
C ASP A 236 -0.89 -1.59 -1.62
N ARG A 237 -0.72 -2.19 -0.44
CA ARG A 237 -1.30 -1.65 0.82
C ARG A 237 -0.24 -1.29 1.83
N VAL A 238 1.03 -1.54 1.54
CA VAL A 238 2.14 -1.17 2.41
C VAL A 238 2.43 0.30 2.18
N SER A 239 2.60 1.07 3.24
CA SER A 239 2.99 2.48 3.15
C SER A 239 4.43 2.66 2.65
N GLY A 240 4.78 3.84 2.14
CA GLY A 240 6.17 4.19 1.78
C GLY A 240 6.71 3.58 0.49
N GLN A 241 5.84 3.21 -0.47
CA GLN A 241 6.23 2.60 -1.75
C GLN A 241 6.61 3.60 -2.84
N TRP A 242 6.35 4.89 -2.66
CA TRP A 242 6.80 6.01 -3.51
C TRP A 242 6.65 7.34 -2.75
N GLN A 243 7.19 8.45 -3.25
CA GLN A 243 7.31 9.68 -2.46
C GLN A 243 6.00 10.48 -2.32
N GLY A 244 5.04 10.29 -3.23
CA GLY A 244 3.77 11.02 -3.26
C GLY A 244 3.75 12.23 -4.17
N VAL A 245 2.75 13.10 -3.93
CA VAL A 245 2.50 14.32 -4.72
C VAL A 245 2.90 15.56 -3.94
N ARG A 246 3.66 16.46 -4.56
CA ARG A 246 3.99 17.77 -3.97
C ARG A 246 3.58 18.91 -4.88
N PHE A 247 2.76 19.81 -4.35
CA PHE A 247 2.41 21.09 -4.97
C PHE A 247 3.31 22.18 -4.43
N HIS A 248 4.23 22.66 -5.27
CA HIS A 248 5.17 23.71 -4.90
C HIS A 248 4.51 25.08 -4.78
N LYS A 249 5.22 26.05 -4.18
CA LYS A 249 4.74 27.40 -3.85
C LYS A 249 3.82 28.03 -4.91
N ASP A 250 4.23 28.00 -6.17
CA ASP A 250 3.52 28.67 -7.28
C ASP A 250 2.59 27.76 -8.10
N SER A 251 2.38 26.52 -7.64
CA SER A 251 1.40 25.60 -8.21
C SER A 251 0.01 25.90 -7.64
N TYR A 252 -0.95 26.19 -8.52
CA TYR A 252 -2.33 26.55 -8.18
C TYR A 252 -3.32 25.88 -9.13
N ASP A 253 -4.61 25.99 -8.78
CA ASP A 253 -5.75 25.46 -9.54
C ASP A 253 -5.61 23.96 -9.84
N ASN A 254 -4.94 23.23 -8.93
CA ASN A 254 -4.81 21.79 -9.01
C ASN A 254 -6.14 21.14 -8.64
N VAL A 255 -6.53 20.12 -9.40
CA VAL A 255 -7.80 19.42 -9.23
C VAL A 255 -7.54 17.93 -9.18
N LEU A 256 -8.02 17.29 -8.12
CA LEU A 256 -8.03 15.83 -7.96
C LEU A 256 -9.48 15.38 -7.83
N THR A 257 -10.05 14.85 -8.91
CA THR A 257 -11.43 14.34 -8.95
C THR A 257 -11.40 12.83 -9.12
N HIS A 258 -12.13 12.10 -8.27
CA HIS A 258 -12.12 10.63 -8.23
C HIS A 258 -10.72 10.04 -8.37
N THR A 259 -9.83 10.50 -7.49
CA THR A 259 -8.43 10.10 -7.48
C THR A 259 -8.14 9.27 -6.24
N ASP A 260 -7.52 8.11 -6.44
CA ASP A 260 -6.99 7.24 -5.40
C ASP A 260 -5.47 7.42 -5.33
N ILE A 261 -4.96 7.83 -4.17
CA ILE A 261 -3.54 8.06 -3.94
C ILE A 261 -3.13 7.28 -2.70
N HIS A 262 -2.25 6.29 -2.88
CA HIS A 262 -1.94 5.41 -1.77
C HIS A 262 -0.56 4.79 -1.80
N SER A 263 -0.23 4.15 -0.68
CA SER A 263 1.05 3.50 -0.46
C SER A 263 2.22 4.48 -0.61
N THR A 264 2.01 5.73 -0.25
CA THR A 264 3.00 6.80 -0.38
C THR A 264 3.88 6.91 0.87
N TYR A 265 4.99 7.64 0.77
CA TYR A 265 5.63 8.23 1.94
C TYR A 265 4.71 9.34 2.47
N ASN A 266 4.67 10.52 1.85
CA ASN A 266 3.59 11.51 2.10
C ASN A 266 2.55 11.38 0.99
N GLY A 267 1.26 11.43 1.26
CA GLY A 267 0.22 11.41 0.23
C GLY A 267 0.29 12.65 -0.66
N ILE A 268 -0.04 13.80 -0.05
CA ILE A 268 -0.05 15.11 -0.69
C ILE A 268 0.63 16.13 0.22
N LEU A 269 1.60 16.87 -0.32
CA LEU A 269 2.21 18.02 0.33
C LEU A 269 1.89 19.30 -0.45
N CYS A 270 1.36 20.31 0.24
CA CYS A 270 1.13 21.65 -0.29
C CYS A 270 2.07 22.64 0.41
N ASP A 271 3.05 23.14 -0.36
CA ASP A 271 3.95 24.19 0.11
C ASP A 271 3.19 25.51 0.35
N SER A 272 3.70 26.34 1.28
CA SER A 272 3.17 27.68 1.57
C SER A 272 2.96 28.52 0.31
N ALA A 273 1.75 29.08 0.16
CA ALA A 273 1.31 29.79 -1.03
C ALA A 273 0.52 31.07 -0.66
N MET A 274 0.08 31.83 -1.67
CA MET A 274 -0.93 32.89 -1.43
C MET A 274 -2.31 32.26 -1.22
N THR A 275 -3.14 32.84 -0.37
CA THR A 275 -4.47 32.27 -0.04
C THR A 275 -5.60 32.83 -0.90
N SER A 276 -5.37 33.92 -1.65
CA SER A 276 -6.38 34.51 -2.54
C SER A 276 -6.67 33.69 -3.80
N ARG A 277 -5.89 32.64 -4.07
CA ARG A 277 -6.10 31.69 -5.16
C ARG A 277 -6.13 30.27 -4.61
N THR A 278 -7.06 29.45 -5.09
CA THR A 278 -7.17 28.05 -4.67
C THR A 278 -5.91 27.29 -5.10
N LYS A 279 -5.25 26.65 -4.14
CA LYS A 279 -4.08 25.82 -4.42
C LYS A 279 -4.48 24.43 -4.90
N LEU A 280 -5.46 23.83 -4.21
CA LEU A 280 -5.87 22.46 -4.42
C LEU A 280 -7.37 22.29 -4.17
N THR A 281 -8.06 21.66 -5.11
CA THR A 281 -9.40 21.11 -4.95
C THR A 281 -9.34 19.59 -5.00
N ILE A 282 -9.88 18.93 -3.97
CA ILE A 282 -9.99 17.47 -3.88
C ILE A 282 -11.47 17.11 -3.84
N ALA A 283 -11.91 16.28 -4.77
CA ALA A 283 -13.32 15.93 -4.94
C ALA A 283 -13.44 14.42 -5.08
N ASN A 284 -14.30 13.80 -4.27
CA ASN A 284 -14.65 12.38 -4.42
C ASN A 284 -13.43 11.46 -4.45
N SER A 285 -12.39 11.78 -3.68
CA SER A 285 -11.06 11.17 -3.79
C SER A 285 -10.62 10.55 -2.47
N THR A 286 -9.70 9.59 -2.55
CA THR A 286 -9.15 8.90 -1.38
C THR A 286 -7.63 9.07 -1.34
N VAL A 287 -7.11 9.43 -0.16
CA VAL A 287 -5.67 9.41 0.15
C VAL A 287 -5.44 8.50 1.35
N HIS A 288 -4.66 7.43 1.18
CA HIS A 288 -4.54 6.43 2.23
C HIS A 288 -3.22 5.64 2.28
N ASN A 289 -3.00 4.93 3.40
CA ASN A 289 -1.86 4.05 3.61
C ASN A 289 -0.52 4.78 3.41
N CYS A 290 -0.33 5.93 4.08
CA CYS A 290 0.86 6.78 3.95
C CYS A 290 1.84 6.56 5.13
N GLN A 291 3.16 6.57 4.88
CA GLN A 291 4.18 6.48 5.94
C GLN A 291 4.44 7.83 6.62
N GLY A 292 3.97 8.91 6.03
CA GLY A 292 4.03 10.28 6.52
C GLY A 292 2.61 10.85 6.63
N TYR A 293 2.41 12.09 6.18
CA TYR A 293 1.10 12.73 6.17
C TYR A 293 0.24 12.21 5.03
N GLY A 294 -1.07 12.10 5.22
CA GLY A 294 -2.00 11.88 4.11
C GLY A 294 -2.11 13.14 3.26
N LEU A 295 -2.47 14.25 3.89
CA LEU A 295 -2.44 15.59 3.32
C LEU A 295 -1.79 16.55 4.31
N GLN A 296 -0.74 17.26 3.90
CA GLN A 296 -0.26 18.43 4.63
C GLN A 296 -0.40 19.68 3.77
N ALA A 297 -1.02 20.72 4.31
CA ALA A 297 -1.08 22.03 3.66
C ALA A 297 -0.66 23.14 4.62
N ILE A 298 0.33 23.91 4.18
CA ILE A 298 0.83 25.07 4.92
C ILE A 298 0.37 26.32 4.17
N ASN A 299 -0.24 27.27 4.88
CA ASN A 299 -0.68 28.59 4.40
C ASN A 299 -1.18 28.57 2.95
N SER A 300 -2.24 27.81 2.70
CA SER A 300 -2.76 27.54 1.37
C SER A 300 -4.28 27.56 1.39
N LYS A 301 -4.89 27.83 0.23
CA LYS A 301 -6.34 27.65 0.06
C LYS A 301 -6.65 26.25 -0.46
N VAL A 302 -7.29 25.44 0.38
CA VAL A 302 -7.64 24.04 0.07
C VAL A 302 -9.14 23.84 0.22
N VAL A 303 -9.75 23.23 -0.80
CA VAL A 303 -11.15 22.81 -0.78
C VAL A 303 -11.19 21.30 -0.96
N ALA A 304 -11.77 20.58 -0.01
CA ALA A 304 -11.96 19.14 -0.14
C ALA A 304 -13.42 18.77 0.11
N TYR A 305 -13.99 17.90 -0.73
CA TYR A 305 -15.33 17.39 -0.50
C TYR A 305 -15.53 15.96 -0.96
N ASN A 306 -16.48 15.26 -0.32
CA ASN A 306 -16.75 13.84 -0.55
C ASN A 306 -15.47 12.98 -0.55
N SER A 307 -14.48 13.32 0.29
CA SER A 307 -13.13 12.75 0.19
C SER A 307 -12.67 12.11 1.49
N GLN A 308 -11.86 11.06 1.36
CA GLN A 308 -11.35 10.26 2.46
C GLN A 308 -9.85 10.48 2.65
N PHE A 309 -9.42 10.67 3.90
CA PHE A 309 -8.02 10.70 4.30
C PHE A 309 -7.82 9.72 5.46
N SER A 310 -6.99 8.70 5.28
CA SER A 310 -6.99 7.58 6.23
C SER A 310 -5.68 6.83 6.33
N ASN A 311 -5.48 6.16 7.47
CA ASN A 311 -4.44 5.14 7.66
C ASN A 311 -3.03 5.67 7.34
N THR A 312 -2.62 6.72 8.04
CA THR A 312 -1.32 7.35 7.87
C THR A 312 -0.51 7.29 9.16
N LEU A 313 0.80 7.16 9.07
CA LEU A 313 1.65 7.17 10.26
C LEU A 313 1.69 8.57 10.91
N MET A 314 1.81 9.65 10.14
CA MET A 314 1.57 11.00 10.68
C MET A 314 0.07 11.33 10.58
N ASP A 315 -0.31 12.61 10.57
CA ASP A 315 -1.72 12.98 10.53
C ASP A 315 -2.35 12.61 9.18
N CYS A 316 -3.59 12.11 9.19
CA CYS A 316 -4.31 11.81 7.94
C CYS A 316 -4.51 13.11 7.15
N ALA A 317 -4.80 14.22 7.82
CA ALA A 317 -4.65 15.55 7.27
C ALA A 317 -4.16 16.56 8.32
N ALA A 318 -3.26 17.45 7.91
CA ALA A 318 -2.70 18.53 8.72
C ALA A 318 -2.75 19.87 7.96
N PHE A 319 -3.40 20.86 8.56
CA PHE A 319 -3.55 22.21 8.01
C PHE A 319 -2.92 23.26 8.92
N VAL A 320 -2.00 24.07 8.39
CA VAL A 320 -1.37 25.14 9.17
C VAL A 320 -1.58 26.48 8.48
N GLY A 321 -2.50 27.28 9.00
CA GLY A 321 -2.91 28.55 8.42
C GLY A 321 -3.66 28.44 7.08
N GLY A 322 -3.98 29.58 6.49
CA GLY A 322 -4.64 29.65 5.18
C GLY A 322 -6.17 29.59 5.24
N GLU A 323 -6.76 29.09 4.16
CA GLU A 323 -8.22 28.97 3.97
C GLU A 323 -8.58 27.52 3.65
N VAL A 324 -9.31 26.85 4.52
CA VAL A 324 -9.64 25.42 4.39
C VAL A 324 -11.15 25.23 4.47
N ILE A 325 -11.70 24.56 3.47
CA ILE A 325 -13.12 24.19 3.42
C ILE A 325 -13.23 22.69 3.18
N LEU A 326 -13.84 21.99 4.13
CA LEU A 326 -14.02 20.55 4.14
C LEU A 326 -15.52 20.24 4.20
N THR A 327 -16.04 19.42 3.30
CA THR A 327 -17.48 19.10 3.26
C THR A 327 -17.70 17.64 2.90
N HIS A 328 -18.43 16.89 3.72
CA HIS A 328 -18.57 15.44 3.52
C HIS A 328 -17.22 14.73 3.42
N CYS A 329 -16.30 14.99 4.35
CA CYS A 329 -15.01 14.31 4.40
C CYS A 329 -14.96 13.27 5.52
N THR A 330 -14.22 12.19 5.30
CA THR A 330 -13.92 11.19 6.33
C THR A 330 -12.42 11.18 6.64
N PHE A 331 -12.07 11.50 7.87
CA PHE A 331 -10.72 11.41 8.42
C PHE A 331 -10.67 10.23 9.39
N ALA A 332 -9.94 9.18 9.04
CA ALA A 332 -9.97 7.92 9.78
C ALA A 332 -8.56 7.42 10.12
N GLN A 333 -8.18 7.53 11.39
CA GLN A 333 -6.85 7.14 11.88
C GLN A 333 -6.86 5.73 12.48
N PHE A 334 -6.76 4.73 11.60
CA PHE A 334 -6.64 3.32 11.95
C PHE A 334 -5.32 2.71 11.45
N TYR A 335 -4.26 3.51 11.32
CA TYR A 335 -2.94 3.00 10.98
C TYR A 335 -2.50 1.96 12.04
N PRO A 336 -1.94 0.79 11.66
CA PRO A 336 -1.74 -0.30 12.63
C PRO A 336 -0.29 -0.44 13.12
N PHE A 337 0.71 0.05 12.36
CA PHE A 337 2.12 -0.35 12.58
C PHE A 337 2.87 0.38 13.68
N ASP A 338 2.43 1.56 14.08
CA ASP A 338 3.11 2.36 15.09
C ASP A 338 2.11 3.03 16.01
N SER A 339 2.22 2.77 17.32
CA SER A 339 1.38 3.39 18.33
C SER A 339 1.58 4.90 18.42
N ASN A 340 2.72 5.43 17.95
CA ASN A 340 3.00 6.87 17.85
C ASN A 340 2.41 7.50 16.58
N ARG A 341 1.33 6.91 16.05
CA ARG A 341 0.58 7.48 14.93
C ARG A 341 0.03 8.87 15.26
N GLY A 342 -0.03 9.72 14.24
CA GLY A 342 -0.59 11.07 14.34
C GLY A 342 -2.10 11.11 14.54
N ALA A 343 -2.69 12.29 14.41
CA ALA A 343 -4.12 12.52 14.50
C ALA A 343 -4.86 12.06 13.23
N ALA A 344 -6.19 11.99 13.29
CA ALA A 344 -7.00 11.91 12.08
C ALA A 344 -7.05 13.27 11.38
N LEU A 345 -7.15 14.34 12.16
CA LEU A 345 -7.15 15.71 11.65
C LEU A 345 -6.39 16.63 12.61
N SER A 346 -5.44 17.38 12.07
CA SER A 346 -4.76 18.45 12.77
C SER A 346 -4.99 19.77 12.04
N PHE A 347 -5.24 20.83 12.80
CA PHE A 347 -5.27 22.19 12.27
C PHE A 347 -4.60 23.15 13.25
N GLY A 348 -4.11 24.28 12.75
CA GLY A 348 -3.44 25.25 13.59
C GLY A 348 -3.08 26.52 12.85
N ASN A 349 -2.53 27.48 13.59
CA ASN A 349 -2.13 28.78 13.07
C ASN A 349 -0.61 29.04 13.19
N HIS A 350 0.18 28.02 13.54
CA HIS A 350 1.63 28.10 13.61
C HIS A 350 2.29 26.73 13.40
N ILE A 351 3.57 26.73 13.05
CA ILE A 351 4.43 25.54 13.07
C ILE A 351 5.86 25.96 13.41
N GLY A 352 6.43 25.33 14.44
CA GLY A 352 7.65 25.84 15.08
C GLY A 352 7.45 27.30 15.52
N ASP A 353 8.42 28.16 15.18
CA ASP A 353 8.38 29.59 15.51
C ASP A 353 7.65 30.46 14.48
N LYS A 354 7.09 29.87 13.42
CA LYS A 354 6.43 30.62 12.33
C LYS A 354 4.92 30.65 12.51
N ASP A 355 4.38 31.86 12.45
CA ASP A 355 2.96 32.13 12.53
C ASP A 355 2.35 32.15 11.12
N TYR A 356 1.24 31.41 10.96
CA TYR A 356 0.44 31.31 9.74
C TYR A 356 -1.02 31.49 10.09
N PRO A 357 -1.58 32.71 9.98
CA PRO A 357 -2.98 32.98 10.27
C PRO A 357 -3.92 31.97 9.61
N LEU A 358 -4.75 31.31 10.40
CA LEU A 358 -5.81 30.45 9.91
C LEU A 358 -7.03 31.34 9.67
N GLN A 359 -7.11 31.85 8.44
CA GLN A 359 -8.12 32.84 8.04
C GLN A 359 -9.51 32.23 8.01
N THR A 360 -9.62 30.97 7.59
CA THR A 360 -10.87 30.21 7.58
C THR A 360 -10.55 28.73 7.67
N PHE A 361 -11.25 28.02 8.54
CA PHE A 361 -11.30 26.56 8.57
C PHE A 361 -12.74 26.13 8.82
N HIS A 362 -13.47 25.78 7.77
CA HIS A 362 -14.86 25.34 7.89
C HIS A 362 -14.97 23.87 7.53
N MET A 363 -15.58 23.11 8.42
CA MET A 363 -15.83 21.68 8.24
C MET A 363 -17.31 21.40 8.41
N VAL A 364 -17.93 20.78 7.41
CA VAL A 364 -19.37 20.52 7.36
C VAL A 364 -19.63 19.04 7.06
N ASN A 365 -20.60 18.41 7.72
CA ASN A 365 -21.03 17.03 7.45
C ASN A 365 -19.89 16.00 7.41
N SER A 366 -18.86 16.20 8.24
CA SER A 366 -17.64 15.42 8.14
C SER A 366 -17.36 14.60 9.39
N LEU A 367 -16.66 13.49 9.21
CA LEU A 367 -16.36 12.50 10.23
C LEU A 367 -14.86 12.52 10.56
N VAL A 368 -14.52 12.63 11.84
CA VAL A 368 -13.15 12.48 12.37
C VAL A 368 -13.17 11.37 13.40
N THR A 369 -12.49 10.26 13.12
CA THR A 369 -12.48 9.06 13.97
C THR A 369 -11.13 8.32 13.89
N GLY A 370 -10.90 7.37 14.80
CA GLY A 370 -9.68 6.57 14.85
C GLY A 370 -9.60 5.72 16.12
N TYR A 371 -8.45 5.07 16.33
CA TYR A 371 -8.23 4.22 17.52
C TYR A 371 -8.17 5.02 18.83
N ALA A 372 -7.47 6.17 18.84
CA ALA A 372 -7.27 6.95 20.06
C ALA A 372 -8.52 7.76 20.45
N ASP A 373 -8.71 8.05 21.73
CA ASP A 373 -9.85 8.85 22.24
C ASP A 373 -9.81 10.33 21.81
N ASP A 374 -8.64 10.79 21.37
CA ASP A 374 -8.44 12.11 20.83
C ASP A 374 -7.65 12.02 19.52
N VAL A 375 -8.31 12.35 18.42
CA VAL A 375 -7.73 12.33 17.06
C VAL A 375 -7.99 13.64 16.30
N LEU A 376 -8.36 14.71 17.01
CA LEU A 376 -8.52 16.05 16.47
C LEU A 376 -7.61 17.03 17.20
N MET A 377 -6.52 17.46 16.57
CA MET A 377 -5.54 18.35 17.20
C MET A 377 -5.72 19.79 16.74
N ALA A 378 -5.87 20.71 17.69
CA ALA A 378 -5.92 22.16 17.45
C ALA A 378 -4.65 22.85 17.98
N ASN A 379 -3.68 23.10 17.10
CA ASN A 379 -2.39 23.70 17.42
C ASN A 379 -2.41 25.21 17.17
N ASN A 380 -3.16 25.94 18.00
CA ASN A 380 -3.30 27.38 17.90
C ASN A 380 -2.42 28.10 18.94
N LYS A 381 -1.60 29.04 18.46
CA LYS A 381 -0.86 30.01 19.25
C LYS A 381 -1.74 31.22 19.54
N GLU A 382 -1.76 31.64 20.80
CA GLU A 382 -2.46 32.84 21.25
C GLU A 382 -1.93 34.09 20.53
N GLY A 383 -2.82 35.03 20.21
CA GLY A 383 -2.47 36.27 19.50
C GLY A 383 -2.32 36.13 17.98
N VAL A 384 -2.38 34.91 17.44
CA VAL A 384 -2.42 34.65 15.99
C VAL A 384 -3.85 34.26 15.60
N THR A 385 -4.35 34.78 14.47
CA THR A 385 -5.72 34.50 13.99
C THR A 385 -5.96 32.99 13.83
N ALA A 386 -7.05 32.50 14.41
CA ALA A 386 -7.52 31.13 14.30
C ALA A 386 -9.04 31.09 14.15
N ASN A 387 -9.51 31.26 12.91
CA ASN A 387 -10.94 31.23 12.60
C ASN A 387 -11.32 29.82 12.12
N TYR A 388 -11.96 29.04 12.99
CA TYR A 388 -12.38 27.69 12.67
C TYR A 388 -13.80 27.40 13.15
N HIS A 389 -14.53 26.59 12.40
CA HIS A 389 -15.88 26.16 12.76
C HIS A 389 -16.22 24.77 12.22
N PHE A 390 -16.90 23.98 13.04
CA PHE A 390 -17.38 22.63 12.70
C PHE A 390 -18.91 22.60 12.75
N TYR A 391 -19.56 22.19 11.66
CA TYR A 391 -21.02 22.12 11.53
C TYR A 391 -21.45 20.69 11.20
N ASN A 392 -22.39 20.12 11.96
CA ASN A 392 -22.96 18.79 11.69
C ASN A 392 -21.87 17.71 11.50
N CYS A 393 -20.89 17.70 12.41
CA CYS A 393 -19.75 16.78 12.33
C CYS A 393 -19.82 15.72 13.44
N ILE A 394 -19.16 14.58 13.20
CA ILE A 394 -18.80 13.64 14.26
C ILE A 394 -17.33 13.78 14.53
N LEU A 395 -16.98 14.09 15.78
CA LEU A 395 -15.59 14.31 16.19
C LEU A 395 -15.24 13.36 17.33
N ARG A 396 -14.22 12.53 17.13
CA ARG A 396 -13.59 11.74 18.20
C ARG A 396 -12.50 12.56 18.89
N THR A 397 -12.92 13.29 19.90
CA THR A 397 -12.08 14.12 20.77
C THR A 397 -12.86 14.40 22.05
N PRO A 398 -12.19 14.61 23.19
CA PRO A 398 -12.83 15.14 24.39
C PRO A 398 -13.61 16.41 24.08
N LYS A 399 -14.88 16.45 24.49
CA LYS A 399 -15.72 17.65 24.37
C LYS A 399 -15.09 18.80 25.17
N PRO A 400 -14.84 19.98 24.56
CA PRO A 400 -14.35 21.15 25.27
C PRO A 400 -15.28 21.55 26.43
N LYS A 401 -14.70 21.99 27.54
CA LYS A 401 -15.46 22.47 28.72
C LYS A 401 -15.75 23.97 28.66
N GLU A 402 -14.93 24.71 27.92
CA GLU A 402 -15.00 26.17 27.84
C GLU A 402 -16.09 26.61 26.85
N THR A 403 -17.02 27.45 27.32
CA THR A 403 -18.13 27.97 26.50
C THR A 403 -17.65 28.70 25.24
N ALA A 404 -16.55 29.44 25.35
CA ALA A 404 -15.97 30.16 24.21
C ALA A 404 -15.50 29.20 23.10
N LEU A 405 -14.78 28.13 23.46
CA LEU A 405 -14.35 27.11 22.49
C LEU A 405 -15.54 26.35 21.91
N LEU A 406 -16.55 26.05 22.72
CA LEU A 406 -17.77 25.37 22.27
C LEU A 406 -18.54 26.15 21.20
N SER A 407 -18.39 27.49 21.14
CA SER A 407 -19.06 28.31 20.12
C SER A 407 -18.58 28.04 18.69
N ASN A 408 -17.39 27.43 18.53
CA ASN A 408 -16.84 27.00 17.23
C ASN A 408 -17.42 25.65 16.73
N PHE A 409 -18.36 25.05 17.48
CA PHE A 409 -18.94 23.75 17.17
C PHE A 409 -20.48 23.85 17.17
N THR A 410 -21.11 23.55 16.04
CA THR A 410 -22.57 23.55 15.88
C THR A 410 -23.04 22.17 15.46
N ASP A 411 -23.99 21.60 16.19
CA ASP A 411 -24.57 20.27 15.93
C ASP A 411 -23.52 19.16 15.80
N VAL A 412 -22.51 19.19 16.68
CA VAL A 412 -21.44 18.20 16.71
C VAL A 412 -21.77 17.04 17.65
N ILE A 413 -21.59 15.82 17.13
CA ILE A 413 -21.63 14.58 17.90
C ILE A 413 -20.21 14.28 18.38
N TRP A 414 -20.04 14.08 19.69
CA TRP A 414 -18.76 13.78 20.32
C TRP A 414 -18.60 12.27 20.49
N GLU A 415 -17.87 11.63 19.58
CA GLU A 415 -17.54 10.21 19.66
C GLU A 415 -16.54 9.98 20.80
N ASN A 416 -16.80 8.98 21.65
CA ASN A 416 -16.01 8.70 22.85
C ASN A 416 -15.85 7.20 23.09
N SER A 417 -14.84 6.80 23.88
CA SER A 417 -14.55 5.38 24.19
C SER A 417 -15.64 4.65 24.96
N LYS A 418 -16.51 5.36 25.70
CA LYS A 418 -17.58 4.71 26.46
C LYS A 418 -18.65 4.14 25.53
N ASP A 419 -19.04 4.91 24.53
CA ASP A 419 -20.05 4.50 23.55
C ASP A 419 -19.42 3.69 22.40
N TYR A 420 -18.16 4.00 22.06
CA TYR A 420 -17.41 3.41 20.95
C TYR A 420 -15.97 3.03 21.38
N PRO A 421 -15.80 1.91 22.10
CA PRO A 421 -14.50 1.51 22.69
C PRO A 421 -13.42 1.14 21.68
N ASP A 422 -13.82 0.70 20.48
CA ASP A 422 -12.90 0.36 19.37
C ASP A 422 -12.75 1.53 18.37
N GLY A 423 -13.04 2.76 18.84
CA GLY A 423 -13.26 3.91 17.97
C GLY A 423 -14.50 3.76 17.10
N GLY A 424 -14.59 4.59 16.07
CA GLY A 424 -15.66 4.51 15.08
C GLY A 424 -15.56 3.32 14.12
N SER A 425 -14.68 2.34 14.37
CA SER A 425 -14.42 1.23 13.43
C SER A 425 -15.66 0.38 13.11
N LYS A 426 -16.54 0.16 14.10
CA LYS A 426 -17.74 -0.68 13.96
C LYS A 426 -18.80 -0.13 13.00
N GLN A 427 -18.77 1.17 12.73
CA GLN A 427 -19.72 1.78 11.79
C GLN A 427 -19.34 1.53 10.33
N PHE A 428 -18.18 0.95 10.06
CA PHE A 428 -17.66 0.73 8.71
C PHE A 428 -17.74 -0.74 8.28
N LEU A 429 -17.75 -1.00 6.97
CA LEU A 429 -17.78 -2.36 6.42
C LEU A 429 -16.50 -3.14 6.74
N LEU A 430 -15.33 -2.49 6.74
CA LEU A 430 -14.07 -3.17 7.02
C LEU A 430 -13.00 -2.23 7.61
N VAL A 431 -12.41 -2.63 8.74
CA VAL A 431 -11.17 -2.06 9.29
C VAL A 431 -10.25 -3.22 9.65
N ASP A 432 -9.46 -3.68 8.67
CA ASP A 432 -8.51 -4.79 8.82
C ASP A 432 -7.07 -4.25 8.86
N GLY A 433 -6.59 -3.94 10.06
CA GLY A 433 -5.23 -3.44 10.30
C GLY A 433 -4.14 -4.44 9.92
N ASP A 434 -4.37 -5.74 10.10
CA ASP A 434 -3.38 -6.79 9.80
C ASP A 434 -3.08 -6.87 8.30
N LYS A 435 -4.11 -6.69 7.46
CA LYS A 435 -3.97 -6.67 5.99
C LYS A 435 -3.91 -5.25 5.42
N GLN A 436 -3.94 -4.24 6.28
CA GLN A 436 -4.09 -2.83 5.93
C GLN A 436 -5.17 -2.59 4.87
N LYS A 437 -6.29 -3.29 5.01
CA LYS A 437 -7.42 -3.22 4.10
C LYS A 437 -8.57 -2.55 4.82
N TYR A 438 -9.07 -1.47 4.25
CA TYR A 438 -10.10 -0.65 4.87
C TYR A 438 -11.20 -0.39 3.85
N ASP A 439 -12.42 -0.38 4.35
CA ASP A 439 -13.63 -0.04 3.61
C ASP A 439 -14.49 0.80 4.55
N PHE A 440 -14.41 2.13 4.38
CA PHE A 440 -15.07 3.11 5.23
C PHE A 440 -16.49 3.44 4.78
N HIS A 441 -17.06 2.64 3.87
CA HIS A 441 -18.50 2.64 3.67
C HIS A 441 -19.20 2.32 4.99
N LEU A 442 -20.31 3.02 5.23
CA LEU A 442 -21.10 2.80 6.43
C LEU A 442 -21.76 1.41 6.37
N LYS A 443 -21.71 0.71 7.49
CA LYS A 443 -22.40 -0.56 7.68
C LYS A 443 -23.86 -0.29 8.01
N LYS A 444 -24.79 -1.07 7.44
CA LYS A 444 -26.19 -1.05 7.88
C LYS A 444 -26.27 -1.55 9.33
N ALA A 445 -26.86 -0.75 10.22
CA ALA A 445 -27.05 -1.13 11.62
C ALA A 445 -27.94 -2.38 11.73
N GLU A 446 -27.47 -3.39 12.46
CA GLU A 446 -28.26 -4.56 12.82
C GLU A 446 -29.09 -4.30 14.08
N LYS A 447 -29.93 -5.27 14.48
CA LYS A 447 -30.87 -5.09 15.58
C LYS A 447 -30.14 -4.75 16.88
N GLY A 448 -30.35 -3.51 17.36
CA GLY A 448 -29.75 -2.99 18.59
C GLY A 448 -28.48 -2.17 18.39
N GLU A 449 -27.92 -2.16 17.17
CA GLU A 449 -26.82 -1.26 16.80
C GLU A 449 -27.36 0.13 16.45
N LYS A 450 -26.56 1.16 16.74
CA LYS A 450 -26.78 2.52 16.27
C LYS A 450 -25.43 3.08 15.85
N TYR A 451 -25.37 3.58 14.62
CA TYR A 451 -24.17 4.25 14.11
C TYR A 451 -24.44 5.74 13.96
N PRO A 452 -23.60 6.61 14.53
CA PRO A 452 -23.89 8.03 14.67
C PRO A 452 -23.85 8.78 13.33
N ALA A 453 -23.14 8.23 12.33
CA ALA A 453 -23.02 8.83 11.01
C ALA A 453 -24.29 8.76 10.16
N ILE A 454 -25.16 7.77 10.43
CA ILE A 454 -26.32 7.49 9.59
C ILE A 454 -27.42 8.55 9.81
N ASN A 455 -27.87 9.20 8.73
CA ASN A 455 -28.93 10.20 8.67
C ASN A 455 -28.71 11.42 9.58
N ALA A 456 -27.44 11.76 9.86
CA ALA A 456 -27.06 12.79 10.82
C ALA A 456 -26.54 14.08 10.17
N GLY A 457 -26.32 14.07 8.86
CA GLY A 457 -25.81 15.21 8.11
C GLY A 457 -26.89 16.23 7.78
N LEU A 458 -26.45 17.45 7.52
CA LEU A 458 -27.26 18.55 7.02
C LEU A 458 -27.45 18.41 5.50
N ALA A 459 -28.67 18.46 4.99
CA ALA A 459 -28.89 18.54 3.54
C ALA A 459 -28.36 19.87 2.99
N LEU A 460 -27.41 19.81 2.05
CA LEU A 460 -26.79 20.98 1.43
C LEU A 460 -27.40 21.20 0.04
N GLY A 461 -27.82 22.44 -0.26
CA GLY A 461 -28.47 22.77 -1.55
C GLY A 461 -27.51 22.91 -2.75
N ASP A 462 -26.21 22.72 -2.55
CA ASP A 462 -25.20 22.80 -3.61
C ASP A 462 -25.09 21.47 -4.35
N THR A 463 -25.21 21.50 -5.68
CA THR A 463 -25.22 20.31 -6.53
C THR A 463 -23.93 19.50 -6.47
N ARG A 464 -22.81 20.08 -6.02
CA ARG A 464 -21.54 19.36 -5.80
C ARG A 464 -21.63 18.30 -4.70
N PHE A 465 -22.63 18.43 -3.81
CA PHE A 465 -22.89 17.50 -2.72
C PHE A 465 -24.12 16.62 -2.96
N ALA A 466 -24.72 16.67 -4.16
CA ALA A 466 -25.87 15.84 -4.51
C ALA A 466 -25.53 14.34 -4.52
N THR A 467 -24.27 14.01 -4.80
CA THR A 467 -23.75 12.64 -4.72
C THR A 467 -22.63 12.50 -3.70
N ASP A 468 -22.44 11.29 -3.20
CA ASP A 468 -21.34 10.91 -2.30
C ASP A 468 -20.03 10.62 -3.08
N HIS A 469 -19.01 10.11 -2.37
CA HIS A 469 -17.72 9.70 -2.93
C HIS A 469 -17.85 8.79 -4.17
N ASP A 470 -18.77 7.84 -4.13
CA ASP A 470 -18.98 6.83 -5.18
C ASP A 470 -19.94 7.29 -6.28
N GLY A 471 -20.41 8.54 -6.24
CA GLY A 471 -21.41 9.04 -7.18
C GLY A 471 -22.83 8.58 -6.86
N LYS A 472 -23.09 8.02 -5.68
CA LYS A 472 -24.43 7.65 -5.21
C LYS A 472 -25.19 8.89 -4.75
N GLN A 473 -26.48 8.98 -5.10
CA GLN A 473 -27.31 10.12 -4.68
C GLN A 473 -27.49 10.14 -3.17
N ARG A 474 -27.28 11.32 -2.56
CA ARG A 474 -27.60 11.56 -1.16
C ARG A 474 -29.08 11.85 -0.99
N ASP A 475 -29.66 11.39 0.11
CA ASP A 475 -31.08 11.63 0.39
C ASP A 475 -31.31 12.95 1.17
N SER A 476 -32.54 13.19 1.62
CA SER A 476 -32.91 14.40 2.38
C SER A 476 -32.27 14.51 3.77
N LYS A 477 -31.67 13.43 4.25
CA LYS A 477 -30.97 13.25 5.52
C LYS A 477 -29.63 12.57 5.23
N PRO A 478 -28.69 13.29 4.60
CA PRO A 478 -27.43 12.69 4.20
C PRO A 478 -26.67 12.15 5.40
N ASP A 479 -25.80 11.17 5.16
CA ASP A 479 -24.92 10.66 6.19
C ASP A 479 -23.72 11.61 6.42
N ILE A 480 -23.18 11.60 7.64
CA ILE A 480 -21.93 12.31 7.98
C ILE A 480 -20.75 11.51 7.44
N GLY A 481 -19.85 12.20 6.72
CA GLY A 481 -18.70 11.60 6.05
C GLY A 481 -18.85 11.58 4.52
N CYS A 482 -17.88 10.96 3.86
CA CYS A 482 -17.81 10.98 2.39
C CYS A 482 -18.69 9.95 1.67
N TYR A 483 -19.22 8.95 2.38
CA TYR A 483 -20.12 7.93 1.81
C TYR A 483 -21.57 8.15 2.24
N GLU A 484 -22.49 7.66 1.43
CA GLU A 484 -23.91 7.54 1.75
C GLU A 484 -24.30 6.04 1.86
N LEU A 485 -24.94 5.68 2.97
CA LEU A 485 -25.60 4.39 3.14
C LEU A 485 -26.95 4.42 2.41
N ILE A 486 -26.97 3.84 1.21
CA ILE A 486 -28.25 3.61 0.53
C ILE A 486 -29.02 2.51 1.29
N ALA A 487 -30.22 2.84 1.75
CA ALA A 487 -31.17 1.84 2.21
C ALA A 487 -31.64 0.99 1.01
N ASN A 488 -31.07 -0.20 0.85
CA ASN A 488 -31.65 -1.24 -0.02
C ASN A 488 -33.05 -1.65 0.44
#